data_AF-A0A5E4YYV4-F1
#
_entry.id   AF-A0A5E4YYV4-F1
#
_cell.length_a   1.000
_cell.length_b   1.000
_cell.length_c   1.000
_cell.angle_alpha   90.00
_cell.angle_beta   90.00
_cell.angle_gamma   90.00
#
_symmetry.space_group_name_H-M   'P 1'
#
loop_
_entity.id
_entity.type
_entity.pdbx_description
1 polymer ?
#
loop_
_entity_poly.entity_id
_entity_poly.type
_entity_poly.pdbx_seq_one_letter_code
_entity_poly.pdbx_strand_id
1 'polypeptide(L)'
;MLHGDIHHANVLDFGDRGWLAIDPKGLYGERGFDYANLFCNPDGETALTPGVFVRRVDIVTHAAALDRQRLLQWVLAWAGLSAVWRMEDGDDAQSALDVARLAAATLGIVE
;
A
#
# COMPACT_ATOMS: atom_id res chain seq x y z
N MET A 1 -4.89 8.23 -14.90
CA MET A 1 -3.95 7.14 -15.25
C MET A 1 -3.19 6.79 -13.99
N LEU A 2 -3.10 5.50 -13.70
CA LEU A 2 -2.45 4.93 -12.53
C LEU A 2 -1.17 4.19 -12.96
N HIS A 3 -0.18 4.14 -12.09
CA HIS A 3 0.98 3.26 -12.24
C HIS A 3 0.51 1.80 -12.27
N GLY A 4 -0.39 1.41 -11.36
CA GLY A 4 -0.98 0.08 -11.28
C GLY A 4 -0.10 -0.99 -10.65
N ASP A 5 1.17 -0.68 -10.40
CA ASP A 5 2.16 -1.60 -9.80
C ASP A 5 3.29 -0.86 -9.08
N ILE A 6 2.93 0.18 -8.31
CA ILE A 6 3.94 0.99 -7.63
C ILE A 6 4.35 0.31 -6.32
N HIS A 7 5.63 -0.01 -6.20
CA HIS A 7 6.22 -0.57 -4.97
C HIS A 7 7.69 -0.16 -4.87
N HIS A 8 8.30 -0.44 -3.72
CA HIS A 8 9.65 0.02 -3.38
C HIS A 8 10.75 -0.42 -4.37
N ALA A 9 10.57 -1.52 -5.09
CA ALA A 9 11.51 -1.96 -6.14
C ALA A 9 11.24 -1.31 -7.52
N ASN A 10 10.07 -0.70 -7.72
CA ASN A 10 9.72 0.06 -8.92
C ASN A 10 9.93 1.58 -8.75
N VAL A 11 10.59 2.00 -7.66
CA VAL A 11 11.01 3.40 -7.43
C VAL A 11 12.51 3.42 -7.22
N LEU A 12 13.25 3.90 -8.21
CA LEU A 12 14.71 3.85 -8.23
C LEU A 12 15.31 5.25 -8.15
N ASP A 13 16.51 5.34 -7.57
CA ASP A 13 17.31 6.56 -7.54
C ASP A 13 18.10 6.68 -8.86
N PHE A 14 17.86 7.76 -9.62
CA PHE A 14 18.55 8.08 -10.87
C PHE A 14 19.61 9.19 -10.67
N GLY A 15 20.15 9.36 -9.46
CA GLY A 15 21.18 10.35 -9.14
C GLY A 15 20.64 11.76 -9.26
N ASP A 16 21.25 12.59 -10.12
CA ASP A 16 20.86 14.00 -10.32
C ASP A 16 19.41 14.19 -10.76
N ARG A 17 18.79 13.15 -11.34
CA ARG A 17 17.38 13.16 -11.74
C ARG A 17 16.41 12.83 -10.59
N GLY A 18 16.92 12.37 -9.46
CA GLY A 18 16.14 11.96 -8.29
C GLY A 18 15.42 10.62 -8.45
N TRP A 19 14.43 10.40 -7.58
CA TRP A 19 13.63 9.18 -7.54
C TRP A 19 12.60 9.15 -8.66
N LEU A 20 12.61 8.09 -9.48
CA LEU A 20 11.65 7.91 -10.57
C LEU A 20 10.96 6.55 -10.45
N ALA A 21 9.68 6.53 -10.78
CA ALA A 21 8.90 5.30 -10.92
C ALA A 21 9.16 4.65 -12.29
N ILE A 22 9.22 3.32 -12.33
CA ILE A 22 9.44 2.51 -13.53
C ILE A 22 8.39 1.39 -13.63
N ASP A 23 8.26 0.82 -14.84
CA ASP A 23 7.31 -0.28 -15.13
C ASP A 23 5.82 0.04 -14.85
N PRO A 24 5.28 1.17 -15.39
CA PRO A 24 3.86 1.47 -15.25
C PRO A 24 3.00 0.51 -16.08
N LYS A 25 1.92 0.00 -15.48
CA LYS A 25 0.88 -0.78 -16.16
C LYS A 25 -0.15 0.10 -16.87
N GLY A 26 -0.23 1.39 -16.51
CA GLY A 26 -1.04 2.39 -17.22
C GLY A 26 -2.55 2.19 -17.04
N LEU A 27 -3.00 1.91 -15.82
CA LEU A 27 -4.40 1.57 -15.55
C LEU A 27 -5.30 2.82 -15.47
N TYR A 28 -6.61 2.61 -15.70
CA TYR A 28 -7.65 3.61 -15.43
C TYR A 28 -8.44 3.18 -14.20
N GLY A 29 -8.53 4.06 -13.21
CA GLY A 29 -9.20 3.77 -11.95
C GLY A 29 -9.11 4.94 -10.99
N GLU A 30 -9.51 4.70 -9.75
CA GLU A 30 -9.44 5.72 -8.70
C GLU A 30 -7.99 5.92 -8.22
N ARG A 31 -7.58 7.19 -8.11
CA ARG A 31 -6.22 7.59 -7.68
C ARG A 31 -5.76 7.02 -6.33
N GLY A 32 -6.66 6.70 -5.41
CA GLY A 32 -6.29 6.13 -4.10
C GLY A 32 -5.63 4.76 -4.20
N PHE A 33 -5.95 3.99 -5.25
CA PHE A 33 -5.46 2.63 -5.45
C PHE A 33 -3.93 2.55 -5.53
N ASP A 34 -3.28 3.46 -6.27
CA ASP A 34 -1.83 3.44 -6.46
C ASP A 34 -1.06 3.57 -5.13
N TYR A 35 -1.65 4.15 -4.09
CA TYR A 35 -0.95 4.31 -2.82
C TYR A 35 -1.12 3.10 -1.88
N ALA A 36 -2.05 2.19 -2.17
CA ALA A 36 -2.39 1.08 -1.29
C ALA A 36 -1.22 0.09 -1.13
N ASN A 37 -0.48 -0.14 -2.22
CA ASN A 37 0.66 -1.06 -2.26
C ASN A 37 1.75 -0.67 -1.25
N LEU A 38 1.92 0.62 -0.98
CA LEU A 38 2.92 1.15 -0.05
C LEU A 38 2.79 0.59 1.37
N PHE A 39 1.61 0.12 1.75
CA PHE A 39 1.32 -0.34 3.11
C PHE A 39 1.80 -1.76 3.38
N CYS A 40 1.99 -2.60 2.36
CA CYS A 40 2.59 -3.93 2.48
C CYS A 40 4.10 -3.95 2.18
N ASN A 41 4.67 -2.80 1.83
CA ASN A 41 6.07 -2.66 1.42
C ASN A 41 7.01 -2.29 2.59
N PRO A 42 8.32 -2.52 2.47
CA PRO A 42 8.95 -3.46 1.53
C PRO A 42 8.69 -4.92 1.88
N ASP A 43 8.43 -5.18 3.17
CA ASP A 43 8.19 -6.48 3.76
C ASP A 43 7.26 -6.33 4.96
N GLY A 44 6.81 -7.47 5.51
CA GLY A 44 5.91 -7.51 6.66
C GLY A 44 6.51 -6.92 7.93
N GLU A 45 7.81 -7.14 8.19
CA GLU A 45 8.49 -6.65 9.40
C GLU A 45 8.48 -5.12 9.45
N THR A 46 8.84 -4.48 8.34
CA THR A 46 8.84 -3.03 8.21
C THR A 46 7.41 -2.47 8.19
N ALA A 47 6.50 -3.10 7.45
CA ALA A 47 5.12 -2.65 7.34
C ALA A 47 4.38 -2.66 8.69
N LEU A 48 4.70 -3.64 9.54
CA LEU A 48 4.06 -3.85 10.85
C LEU A 48 4.83 -3.23 12.02
N THR A 49 5.95 -2.55 11.76
CA THR A 49 6.68 -1.82 12.80
C THR A 49 5.75 -0.79 13.46
N PRO A 50 5.68 -0.72 14.81
CA PRO A 50 4.76 0.18 15.51
C PRO A 50 4.87 1.63 15.02
N GLY A 51 3.71 2.23 14.71
CA GLY A 51 3.62 3.60 14.22
C GLY A 51 3.90 3.80 12.72
N VAL A 52 4.52 2.85 12.02
CA VAL A 52 4.80 2.96 10.58
C VAL A 52 3.51 3.07 9.77
N PHE A 53 2.51 2.22 10.06
CA PHE A 53 1.21 2.26 9.39
C PHE A 53 0.56 3.66 9.48
N VAL A 54 0.41 4.19 10.69
CA VAL A 54 -0.22 5.51 10.93
C VAL A 54 0.58 6.61 10.23
N ARG A 55 1.91 6.60 10.36
CA ARG A 55 2.78 7.56 9.70
C ARG A 55 2.64 7.53 8.18
N ARG A 56 2.50 6.35 7.57
CA ARG A 56 2.27 6.21 6.13
C ARG A 56 0.91 6.77 5.70
N VAL A 57 -0.15 6.52 6.48
CA VAL A 57 -1.46 7.13 6.22
C VAL A 57 -1.34 8.66 6.20
N ASP A 58 -0.68 9.25 7.19
CA ASP A 58 -0.54 10.71 7.29
C ASP A 58 0.28 11.29 6.13
N ILE A 59 1.42 10.67 5.79
CA ILE A 59 2.27 11.09 4.67
C ILE A 59 1.49 11.03 3.35
N VAL A 60 0.83 9.91 3.06
CA VAL A 60 0.14 9.71 1.79
C VAL A 60 -1.06 10.64 1.65
N THR A 61 -1.89 10.73 2.69
CA THR A 61 -3.08 11.61 2.64
C THR A 61 -2.68 13.07 2.45
N HIS A 62 -1.61 13.52 3.11
CA HIS A 62 -1.09 14.86 2.95
C HIS A 62 -0.45 15.09 1.56
N ALA A 63 0.50 14.25 1.16
CA ALA A 63 1.25 14.42 -0.08
C ALA A 63 0.39 14.28 -1.34
N ALA A 64 -0.62 13.40 -1.32
CA ALA A 64 -1.48 13.12 -2.46
C ALA A 64 -2.87 13.81 -2.38
N ALA A 65 -3.10 14.61 -1.33
CA ALA A 65 -4.39 15.24 -1.03
C ALA A 65 -5.57 14.24 -1.13
N LEU A 66 -5.40 13.08 -0.48
CA LEU A 66 -6.40 12.01 -0.46
C LEU A 66 -7.22 12.07 0.81
N ASP A 67 -8.51 11.72 0.68
CA ASP A 67 -9.34 11.46 1.84
C ASP A 67 -8.82 10.25 2.62
N ARG A 68 -8.70 10.40 3.94
CA ARG A 68 -8.12 9.37 4.82
C ARG A 68 -8.95 8.10 4.81
N GLN A 69 -10.28 8.22 4.92
CA GLN A 69 -11.16 7.07 4.96
C GLN A 69 -11.12 6.31 3.64
N ARG A 70 -11.11 7.04 2.52
CA ARG A 70 -11.02 6.44 1.18
C ARG A 70 -9.70 5.73 0.94
N LEU A 71 -8.57 6.31 1.38
CA LEU A 71 -7.27 5.64 1.31
C LEU A 71 -7.30 4.33 2.10
N LEU A 72 -7.78 4.34 3.34
CA LEU A 72 -7.84 3.15 4.19
C LEU A 72 -8.71 2.04 3.58
N GLN A 73 -9.80 2.38 2.90
CA GLN A 73 -10.62 1.40 2.16
C GLN A 73 -9.82 0.72 1.05
N TRP A 74 -8.99 1.47 0.31
CA TRP A 74 -8.09 0.90 -0.69
C TRP A 74 -6.97 0.07 -0.08
N VAL A 75 -6.39 0.50 1.05
CA VAL A 75 -5.39 -0.29 1.78
C VAL A 75 -5.98 -1.63 2.21
N LEU A 76 -7.19 -1.64 2.77
CA LEU A 76 -7.89 -2.86 3.14
C LEU A 76 -8.11 -3.78 1.94
N ALA A 77 -8.64 -3.25 0.83
CA ALA A 77 -8.90 -4.02 -0.39
C ALA A 77 -7.60 -4.61 -0.98
N TRP A 78 -6.54 -3.80 -1.06
CA TRP A 78 -5.25 -4.22 -1.58
C TRP A 78 -4.56 -5.26 -0.69
N ALA A 79 -4.58 -5.05 0.63
CA ALA A 79 -4.00 -6.00 1.56
C ALA A 79 -4.70 -7.36 1.50
N GLY A 80 -6.03 -7.36 1.31
CA GLY A 80 -6.79 -8.58 1.02
C GLY A 80 -6.36 -9.26 -0.28
N LEU A 81 -6.24 -8.49 -1.38
CA LEU A 81 -5.76 -9.03 -2.66
C LEU A 81 -4.34 -9.59 -2.58
N SER A 82 -3.43 -8.87 -1.91
CA SER A 82 -2.05 -9.30 -1.68
C SER A 82 -1.98 -10.58 -0.85
N ALA A 83 -2.86 -10.74 0.13
CA ALA A 83 -2.96 -11.98 0.89
C ALA A 83 -3.40 -13.16 0.00
N VAL A 84 -4.37 -12.96 -0.90
CA VAL A 84 -4.80 -14.01 -1.85
C VAL A 84 -3.66 -14.45 -2.75
N TRP A 85 -2.92 -13.51 -3.37
CA TRP A 85 -1.78 -13.86 -4.23
C TRP A 85 -0.70 -14.65 -3.47
N ARG A 86 -0.37 -14.24 -2.24
CA ARG A 86 0.58 -14.99 -1.40
C ARG A 86 0.10 -16.41 -1.14
N MET A 87 -1.18 -16.59 -0.83
CA MET A 87 -1.75 -17.93 -0.62
C MET A 87 -1.71 -18.78 -1.89
N GLU A 88 -1.98 -18.19 -3.06
CA GLU A 88 -1.90 -18.88 -4.36
C GLU A 88 -0.47 -19.32 -4.70
N ASP A 89 0.53 -18.49 -4.34
CA ASP A 89 1.95 -18.79 -4.53
C ASP A 89 2.52 -19.75 -3.47
N GLY A 90 1.74 -20.08 -2.42
CA GLY A 90 2.16 -20.94 -1.31
C GLY A 90 3.01 -20.22 -0.24
N ASP A 91 3.03 -18.89 -0.27
CA ASP A 91 3.73 -18.03 0.67
C ASP A 91 2.89 -17.70 1.92
N ASP A 92 3.56 -17.23 2.98
CA ASP A 92 2.88 -16.71 4.16
C ASP A 92 2.16 -15.38 3.86
N ALA A 93 0.83 -15.38 4.05
CA ALA A 93 -0.04 -14.22 3.86
C ALA A 93 -0.28 -13.42 5.14
N GLN A 94 0.27 -13.83 6.29
CA GLN A 94 -0.06 -13.26 7.59
C GLN A 94 0.21 -11.76 7.66
N SER A 95 1.33 -11.30 7.12
CA SER A 95 1.70 -9.88 7.10
C SER A 95 0.69 -8.99 6.35
N ALA A 96 0.21 -9.44 5.19
CA ALA A 96 -0.81 -8.74 4.42
C ALA A 96 -2.14 -8.71 5.17
N LEU A 97 -2.53 -9.82 5.81
CA LEU A 97 -3.72 -9.88 6.65
C LEU A 97 -3.62 -8.95 7.87
N ASP A 98 -2.45 -8.79 8.48
CA ASP A 98 -2.26 -7.86 9.59
C ASP A 98 -2.37 -6.39 9.16
N VAL A 99 -1.85 -6.04 7.98
CA VAL A 99 -2.09 -4.72 7.39
C VAL A 99 -3.57 -4.49 7.12
N ALA A 100 -4.28 -5.50 6.61
CA ALA A 100 -5.74 -5.44 6.43
C ALA A 100 -6.47 -5.20 7.76
N ARG A 101 -6.07 -5.87 8.85
CA ARG A 101 -6.64 -5.65 10.19
C ARG A 101 -6.38 -4.24 10.70
N LEU A 102 -5.17 -3.70 10.53
CA LEU A 102 -4.86 -2.32 10.90
C LEU A 102 -5.75 -1.32 10.15
N ALA A 103 -5.95 -1.51 8.85
CA ALA A 103 -6.84 -0.68 8.06
C ALA A 103 -8.30 -0.79 8.51
N ALA A 104 -8.79 -2.01 8.73
CA ALA A 104 -10.15 -2.28 9.17
C ALA A 104 -10.44 -1.73 10.58
N ALA A 105 -9.51 -1.88 11.52
CA ALA A 105 -9.60 -1.30 12.86
C ALA A 105 -9.61 0.24 12.81
N THR A 106 -8.75 0.85 11.98
CA THR A 106 -8.72 2.31 11.80
C THR A 106 -10.01 2.83 11.15
N LEU A 107 -10.67 2.02 10.32
CA LEU A 107 -11.98 2.31 9.73
C LEU A 107 -13.16 2.05 10.68
N GLY A 108 -12.93 1.40 11.83
CA GLY A 108 -13.99 0.98 12.76
C GLY A 108 -14.87 -0.17 12.23
N ILE A 109 -14.30 -1.06 11.40
CA ILE A 109 -15.02 -2.20 10.78
C ILE A 109 -14.88 -3.48 11.61
N VAL A 110 -13.84 -3.58 12.44
CA VAL A 110 -13.59 -4.71 13.35
C VAL A 110 -13.17 -4.18 14.72
N GLU A 111 -13.68 -4.81 15.79
CA GLU A 111 -13.26 -4.62 17.18
C GLU A 111 -11.95 -5.37 17.47
#